data_AF-A0A956K997-F1
#
_entry.id   AF-A0A956K997-F1
#
_cell.length_a   1.000
_cell.length_b   1.000
_cell.length_c   1.000
_cell.angle_alpha   90.00
_cell.angle_beta   90.00
_cell.angle_gamma   90.00
#
_symmetry.space_group_name_H-M   'P 1'
#
loop_
_entity.id
_entity.type
_entity.pdbx_description
1 polymer ?
#
loop_
_entity_poly.entity_id
_entity_poly.type
_entity_poly.pdbx_seq_one_letter_code
_entity_poly.pdbx_strand_id
1 'polypeptide(L)'
;KDTDGDRYWDSWEITEGTDPLDPDDRIYYGYWPYNPNKADLDQGSWGGAKKNVGTPFPAGTFLDQYGDMVDPYDFTNFDQTEWGEPAYFIFDLSAQWCGPCHNVADWIAGVDNGNTSWIQDSYPTVREKVHTVRIWWTTFIVQDANGQLPTQADVQTWFNQHHDPLIPLFVDAEQKVLNAYGSDSFPHFFLMTPELKLGYFPQPGESTNANPYPALGLVDTQLN
;
A
#
# COMPACT_ATOMS: atom_id res chain seq x y z
N LYS A 1 -3.39 19.81 19.09
CA LYS A 1 -3.84 18.79 20.07
C LYS A 1 -4.83 17.92 19.31
N ASP A 2 -4.90 16.65 19.64
CA ASP A 2 -5.99 15.73 19.29
C ASP A 2 -6.92 15.69 20.53
N THR A 3 -8.17 16.12 20.38
CA THR A 3 -9.08 16.34 21.49
C THR A 3 -9.97 15.14 21.80
N ASP A 4 -10.40 14.39 20.82
CA ASP A 4 -11.26 13.21 20.96
C ASP A 4 -10.51 11.88 20.91
N GLY A 5 -9.22 11.90 20.56
CA GLY A 5 -8.30 10.77 20.59
C GLY A 5 -8.33 9.91 19.34
N ASP A 6 -8.81 10.44 18.21
CA ASP A 6 -8.96 9.71 16.95
C ASP A 6 -7.67 9.62 16.11
N ARG A 7 -6.58 10.25 16.61
CA ARG A 7 -5.22 10.35 16.05
C ARG A 7 -5.01 11.49 15.05
N TYR A 8 -6.03 12.27 14.73
CA TYR A 8 -5.89 13.50 13.96
C TYR A 8 -5.82 14.70 14.90
N TRP A 9 -5.09 15.74 14.49
CA TRP A 9 -5.05 16.97 15.28
C TRP A 9 -6.28 17.81 14.95
N ASP A 10 -6.86 18.47 15.96
CA ASP A 10 -8.04 19.32 15.80
C ASP A 10 -7.90 20.32 14.63
N SER A 11 -6.69 20.84 14.41
CA SER A 11 -6.41 21.78 13.31
C SER A 11 -6.46 21.15 11.91
N TRP A 12 -6.10 19.88 11.80
CA TRP A 12 -6.16 19.11 10.55
C TRP A 12 -7.60 18.77 10.22
N GLU A 13 -8.35 18.32 11.22
CA GLU A 13 -9.78 18.01 11.11
C GLU A 13 -10.60 19.23 10.68
N ILE A 14 -10.39 20.39 11.32
CA ILE A 14 -11.01 21.65 10.89
C ILE A 14 -10.66 22.00 9.44
N THR A 15 -9.45 21.66 8.98
CA THR A 15 -9.00 21.94 7.61
C THR A 15 -9.70 21.01 6.60
N GLU A 16 -9.86 19.73 6.94
CA GLU A 16 -10.54 18.72 6.11
C GLU A 16 -12.07 18.74 6.26
N GLY A 17 -12.60 19.45 7.27
CA GLY A 17 -14.02 19.68 7.48
C GLY A 17 -14.72 18.67 8.39
N THR A 18 -13.98 17.98 9.25
CA THR A 18 -14.49 17.03 10.26
C THR A 18 -14.59 17.69 11.65
N ASP A 19 -15.39 17.13 12.57
CA ASP A 19 -15.59 17.64 13.93
C ASP A 19 -14.53 17.11 14.92
N PRO A 20 -13.59 17.94 15.42
CA PRO A 20 -12.50 17.52 16.30
C PRO A 20 -12.93 17.12 17.74
N LEU A 21 -14.23 17.04 17.98
CA LEU A 21 -14.84 16.60 19.22
C LEU A 21 -15.65 15.30 19.05
N ASP A 22 -15.79 14.80 17.82
CA ASP A 22 -16.52 13.58 17.49
C ASP A 22 -15.59 12.53 16.86
N PRO A 23 -15.15 11.51 17.60
CA PRO A 23 -14.17 10.54 17.12
C PRO A 23 -14.68 9.62 15.98
N ASP A 24 -15.97 9.73 15.64
CA ASP A 24 -16.58 9.06 14.49
C ASP A 24 -16.62 9.93 13.22
N ASP A 25 -16.41 11.25 13.34
CA ASP A 25 -16.26 12.19 12.22
C ASP A 25 -14.78 12.53 12.03
N ARG A 26 -14.09 11.71 11.23
CA ARG A 26 -12.63 11.70 11.12
C ARG A 26 -12.16 11.82 9.68
N ILE A 27 -10.88 12.17 9.48
CA ILE A 27 -10.29 12.37 8.13
C ILE A 27 -10.33 11.09 7.31
N TYR A 28 -9.90 9.96 7.88
CA TYR A 28 -9.99 8.64 7.26
C TYR A 28 -10.53 7.60 8.25
N TYR A 29 -11.57 6.86 7.86
CA TYR A 29 -12.18 5.79 8.68
C TYR A 29 -11.20 4.65 8.96
N GLY A 30 -10.26 4.40 8.05
CA GLY A 30 -9.18 3.42 8.23
C GLY A 30 -8.08 3.82 9.22
N TYR A 31 -8.16 5.01 9.83
CA TYR A 31 -7.09 5.60 10.66
C TYR A 31 -5.75 5.71 9.92
N TRP A 32 -5.81 5.96 8.62
CA TRP A 32 -4.62 6.19 7.82
C TRP A 32 -3.87 7.44 8.28
N PRO A 33 -2.54 7.49 8.14
CA PRO A 33 -1.79 8.73 8.32
C PRO A 33 -2.39 9.89 7.54
N TYR A 34 -2.11 11.11 8.01
CA TYR A 34 -2.44 12.35 7.31
C TYR A 34 -1.23 13.28 7.32
N ASN A 35 -0.87 13.80 6.15
CA ASN A 35 0.22 14.74 5.99
C ASN A 35 -0.33 16.08 5.47
N PRO A 36 -0.50 17.11 6.34
CA PRO A 36 -1.01 18.42 5.93
C PRO A 36 -0.08 19.15 4.96
N ASN A 37 1.21 18.77 4.92
CA ASN A 37 2.22 19.39 4.06
C ASN A 37 2.51 18.56 2.80
N LYS A 38 1.67 17.56 2.48
CA LYS A 38 1.88 16.69 1.31
C LYS A 38 2.01 17.45 -0.01
N ALA A 39 1.37 18.61 -0.12
CA ALA A 39 1.41 19.49 -1.29
C ALA A 39 2.80 20.12 -1.53
N ASP A 40 3.66 20.18 -0.51
CA ASP A 40 5.02 20.72 -0.63
C ASP A 40 6.04 19.68 -1.13
N LEU A 41 5.62 18.42 -1.27
CA LEU A 41 6.47 17.32 -1.72
C LEU A 41 6.66 17.33 -3.24
N ASP A 42 7.77 16.72 -3.68
CA ASP A 42 8.02 16.46 -5.09
C ASP A 42 7.10 15.34 -5.60
N GLN A 43 5.97 15.73 -6.19
CA GLN A 43 4.94 14.81 -6.67
C GLN A 43 5.05 14.54 -8.18
N GLY A 44 4.83 13.29 -8.58
CA GLY A 44 4.80 12.89 -9.98
C GLY A 44 3.52 13.30 -10.70
N SER A 45 3.48 13.05 -12.01
CA SER A 45 2.26 13.14 -12.81
C SER A 45 2.08 11.86 -13.62
N TRP A 46 0.83 11.50 -13.92
CA TRP A 46 0.53 10.26 -14.67
C TRP A 46 1.17 10.22 -16.06
N GLY A 47 1.26 11.36 -16.76
CA GLY A 47 1.97 11.45 -18.04
C GLY A 47 3.50 11.37 -17.91
N GLY A 48 4.03 11.61 -16.70
CA GLY A 48 5.45 11.52 -16.37
C GLY A 48 5.84 10.24 -15.63
N ALA A 49 4.90 9.32 -15.39
CA ALA A 49 5.15 8.09 -14.66
C ALA A 49 6.21 7.23 -15.38
N LYS A 50 7.23 6.80 -14.63
CA LYS A 50 8.34 5.99 -15.14
C LYS A 50 8.73 4.94 -14.10
N LYS A 51 9.30 3.85 -14.60
CA LYS A 51 9.81 2.72 -13.82
C LYS A 51 11.30 2.90 -13.42
N ASN A 52 11.76 4.15 -13.33
CA ASN A 52 13.13 4.49 -12.99
C ASN A 52 13.22 4.87 -11.50
N VAL A 53 14.22 4.32 -10.80
CA VAL A 53 14.49 4.66 -9.39
C VAL A 53 14.61 6.18 -9.21
N GLY A 54 14.04 6.70 -8.12
CA GLY A 54 13.98 8.12 -7.78
C GLY A 54 12.83 8.88 -8.45
N THR A 55 12.07 8.27 -9.37
CA THR A 55 10.89 8.91 -9.96
C THR A 55 9.78 9.01 -8.91
N PRO A 56 9.20 10.20 -8.66
CA PRO A 56 8.08 10.34 -7.74
C PRO A 56 6.82 9.67 -8.29
N PHE A 57 6.03 9.07 -7.40
CA PHE A 57 4.73 8.51 -7.77
C PHE A 57 3.77 9.62 -8.23
N PRO A 58 2.88 9.36 -9.20
CA PRO A 58 1.89 10.34 -9.62
C PRO A 58 0.97 10.77 -8.48
N ALA A 59 0.74 12.07 -8.35
CA ALA A 59 -0.28 12.62 -7.46
C ALA A 59 -1.68 12.07 -7.82
N GLY A 60 -2.46 11.75 -6.81
CA GLY A 60 -3.83 11.27 -6.97
C GLY A 60 -4.40 10.68 -5.68
N THR A 61 -5.71 10.54 -5.65
CA THR A 61 -6.43 9.87 -4.57
C THR A 61 -7.07 8.58 -5.09
N PHE A 62 -7.21 7.60 -4.20
CA PHE A 62 -7.78 6.30 -4.52
C PHE A 62 -8.87 5.95 -3.52
N LEU A 63 -9.95 5.35 -4.02
CA LEU A 63 -11.01 4.84 -3.17
C LEU A 63 -10.52 3.62 -2.40
N ASP A 64 -10.71 3.61 -1.08
CA ASP A 64 -10.27 2.52 -0.22
C ASP A 64 -11.39 1.51 0.16
N GLN A 65 -11.07 0.54 1.02
CA GLN A 65 -12.05 -0.44 1.51
C GLN A 65 -13.15 0.15 2.40
N TYR A 66 -12.92 1.31 3.01
CA TYR A 66 -13.86 1.98 3.91
C TYR A 66 -14.73 3.01 3.16
N GLY A 67 -14.33 3.40 1.96
CA GLY A 67 -15.03 4.37 1.11
C GLY A 67 -14.41 5.76 1.08
N ASP A 68 -13.21 5.90 1.63
CA ASP A 68 -12.48 7.15 1.64
C ASP A 68 -11.67 7.31 0.36
N MET A 69 -11.54 8.55 -0.11
CA MET A 69 -10.59 8.91 -1.16
C MET A 69 -9.26 9.26 -0.50
N VAL A 70 -8.33 8.30 -0.50
CA VAL A 70 -7.06 8.41 0.22
C VAL A 70 -5.94 8.86 -0.73
N ASP A 71 -5.15 9.85 -0.31
CA ASP A 71 -3.93 10.26 -1.00
C ASP A 71 -2.74 9.44 -0.45
N PRO A 72 -2.03 8.62 -1.26
CA PRO A 72 -0.85 7.90 -0.79
C PRO A 72 0.26 8.82 -0.26
N TYR A 73 0.30 10.09 -0.67
CA TYR A 73 1.23 11.07 -0.10
C TYR A 73 0.95 11.40 1.36
N ASP A 74 -0.23 11.09 1.90
CA ASP A 74 -0.52 11.25 3.33
C ASP A 74 0.31 10.33 4.24
N PHE A 75 0.81 9.22 3.69
CA PHE A 75 1.65 8.27 4.42
C PHE A 75 3.14 8.66 4.42
N THR A 76 3.52 9.66 3.63
CA THR A 76 4.93 10.01 3.43
C THR A 76 5.57 10.58 4.69
N ASN A 77 6.83 10.22 4.90
CA ASN A 77 7.62 10.65 6.06
C ASN A 77 6.94 10.38 7.41
N PHE A 78 5.98 9.45 7.47
CA PHE A 78 5.33 9.06 8.71
C PHE A 78 6.34 8.33 9.59
N ASP A 79 6.75 8.97 10.67
CA ASP A 79 7.82 8.53 11.57
C ASP A 79 7.31 8.10 12.96
N GLN A 80 5.99 8.13 13.18
CA GLN A 80 5.34 7.58 14.38
C GLN A 80 5.24 6.05 14.29
N THR A 81 6.36 5.41 13.95
CA THR A 81 6.54 3.96 13.85
C THR A 81 7.34 3.47 15.06
N GLU A 82 7.33 2.16 15.33
CA GLU A 82 8.16 1.57 16.39
C GLU A 82 9.65 1.87 16.21
N TRP A 83 10.08 2.09 14.96
CA TRP A 83 11.46 2.30 14.55
C TRP A 83 11.92 3.76 14.68
N GLY A 84 11.00 4.71 14.85
CA GLY A 84 11.32 6.14 14.86
C GLY A 84 11.92 6.63 13.53
N GLU A 85 11.72 5.87 12.46
CA GLU A 85 12.15 6.18 11.10
C GLU A 85 10.95 6.13 10.15
N PRO A 86 10.95 6.95 9.08
CA PRO A 86 9.96 6.84 8.03
C PRO A 86 9.87 5.45 7.41
N ALA A 87 8.64 4.97 7.20
CA ALA A 87 8.38 3.68 6.58
C ALA A 87 8.58 3.71 5.05
N TYR A 88 9.10 2.62 4.50
CA TYR A 88 9.06 2.38 3.05
C TYR A 88 7.68 1.88 2.63
N PHE A 89 7.41 1.74 1.32
CA PHE A 89 6.19 1.12 0.84
C PHE A 89 6.50 -0.08 -0.05
N ILE A 90 5.75 -1.15 0.12
CA ILE A 90 5.56 -2.15 -0.92
C ILE A 90 4.23 -1.85 -1.58
N PHE A 91 4.28 -1.55 -2.88
CA PHE A 91 3.09 -1.47 -3.70
C PHE A 91 2.85 -2.84 -4.32
N ASP A 92 1.75 -3.46 -3.88
CA ASP A 92 1.23 -4.73 -4.36
C ASP A 92 0.14 -4.47 -5.41
N LEU A 93 0.44 -4.72 -6.68
CA LEU A 93 -0.57 -4.75 -7.74
C LEU A 93 -1.15 -6.16 -7.80
N SER A 94 -2.41 -6.26 -7.41
CA SER A 94 -3.14 -7.52 -7.28
C SER A 94 -4.46 -7.52 -8.05
N ALA A 95 -4.91 -8.71 -8.45
CA ALA A 95 -6.17 -8.91 -9.14
C ALA A 95 -7.05 -9.88 -8.35
N GLN A 96 -8.37 -9.63 -8.33
CA GLN A 96 -9.34 -10.45 -7.58
C GLN A 96 -9.44 -11.91 -8.04
N TRP A 97 -9.02 -12.22 -9.26
CA TRP A 97 -9.02 -13.61 -9.78
C TRP A 97 -7.70 -14.34 -9.54
N CYS A 98 -6.67 -13.64 -9.02
CA CYS A 98 -5.30 -14.13 -8.99
C CYS A 98 -5.02 -14.97 -7.74
N GLY A 99 -4.99 -16.30 -7.90
CA GLY A 99 -4.67 -17.24 -6.81
C GLY A 99 -3.36 -16.92 -6.05
N PRO A 100 -2.22 -16.68 -6.72
CA PRO A 100 -0.99 -16.28 -6.03
C PRO A 100 -1.11 -14.98 -5.23
N CYS A 101 -1.95 -14.04 -5.66
CA CYS A 101 -2.21 -12.79 -4.97
C CYS A 101 -2.92 -13.05 -3.64
N HIS A 102 -3.98 -13.88 -3.66
CA HIS A 102 -4.65 -14.34 -2.44
C HIS A 102 -3.70 -15.08 -1.49
N ASN A 103 -2.80 -15.92 -2.01
CA ASN A 103 -1.81 -16.60 -1.16
C ASN A 103 -0.87 -15.62 -0.44
N VAL A 104 -0.41 -14.55 -1.11
CA VAL A 104 0.43 -13.53 -0.47
C VAL A 104 -0.39 -12.71 0.54
N ALA A 105 -1.63 -12.35 0.23
CA ALA A 105 -2.49 -11.62 1.16
C ALA A 105 -2.82 -12.45 2.42
N ASP A 106 -3.16 -13.72 2.25
CA ASP A 106 -3.32 -14.68 3.36
C ASP A 106 -2.04 -14.78 4.20
N TRP A 107 -0.88 -14.88 3.53
CA TRP A 107 0.40 -14.93 4.20
C TRP A 107 0.65 -13.65 5.02
N ILE A 108 0.42 -12.45 4.48
CA ILE A 108 0.59 -11.21 5.27
C ILE A 108 -0.40 -11.18 6.45
N ALA A 109 -1.66 -11.58 6.25
CA ALA A 109 -2.68 -11.64 7.29
C ALA A 109 -2.44 -12.74 8.37
N GLY A 110 -1.32 -13.47 8.29
CA GLY A 110 -0.90 -14.45 9.30
C GLY A 110 -1.47 -15.85 9.09
N VAL A 111 -1.98 -16.17 7.91
CA VAL A 111 -2.47 -17.51 7.58
C VAL A 111 -1.31 -18.39 7.14
N ASP A 112 -0.92 -19.32 8.02
CA ASP A 112 0.15 -20.29 7.76
C ASP A 112 -0.42 -21.65 7.33
N ASN A 113 -0.25 -21.99 6.05
CA ASN A 113 -0.72 -23.23 5.44
C ASN A 113 0.21 -23.68 4.29
N GLY A 114 -0.14 -24.78 3.60
CA GLY A 114 0.69 -25.33 2.51
C GLY A 114 0.86 -24.42 1.28
N ASN A 115 0.01 -23.41 1.10
CA ASN A 115 0.12 -22.42 0.02
C ASN A 115 0.97 -21.21 0.42
N THR A 116 1.15 -20.95 1.72
CA THR A 116 1.86 -19.78 2.24
C THR A 116 3.22 -20.10 2.85
N SER A 117 3.48 -21.37 3.23
CA SER A 117 4.71 -21.78 3.90
C SER A 117 5.98 -21.42 3.12
N TRP A 118 5.98 -21.61 1.80
CA TRP A 118 7.13 -21.29 0.96
C TRP A 118 7.41 -19.77 0.92
N ILE A 119 6.38 -18.93 1.06
CA ILE A 119 6.51 -17.47 1.09
C ILE A 119 7.21 -17.08 2.39
N GLN A 120 6.76 -17.65 3.52
CA GLN A 120 7.39 -17.45 4.83
C GLN A 120 8.85 -17.91 4.83
N ASP A 121 9.16 -19.03 4.18
CA ASP A 121 10.54 -19.53 4.08
C ASP A 121 11.42 -18.62 3.20
N SER A 122 10.84 -18.01 2.17
CA SER A 122 11.57 -17.16 1.22
C SER A 122 11.78 -15.73 1.74
N TYR A 123 10.85 -15.23 2.55
CA TYR A 123 10.81 -13.83 3.02
C TYR A 123 10.48 -13.74 4.53
N PRO A 124 11.28 -14.36 5.39
CA PRO A 124 10.90 -14.61 6.79
C PRO A 124 10.61 -13.35 7.62
N THR A 125 11.16 -12.20 7.24
CA THR A 125 11.04 -10.95 8.03
C THR A 125 10.02 -9.96 7.48
N VAL A 126 9.51 -10.16 6.25
CA VAL A 126 8.63 -9.19 5.58
C VAL A 126 7.33 -8.98 6.35
N ARG A 127 6.67 -10.07 6.79
CA ARG A 127 5.39 -9.98 7.53
C ARG A 127 5.54 -9.13 8.80
N GLU A 128 6.62 -9.37 9.57
CA GLU A 128 6.95 -8.58 10.76
C GLU A 128 7.15 -7.10 10.41
N LYS A 129 7.86 -6.80 9.32
CA LYS A 129 8.11 -5.42 8.85
C LYS A 129 6.83 -4.69 8.44
N VAL A 130 5.82 -5.41 7.94
CA VAL A 130 4.48 -4.84 7.68
C VAL A 130 3.79 -4.51 9.00
N HIS A 131 3.74 -5.47 9.94
CA HIS A 131 2.99 -5.29 11.19
C HIS A 131 3.66 -4.40 12.24
N THR A 132 4.96 -4.13 12.08
CA THR A 132 5.70 -3.11 12.86
C THR A 132 5.79 -1.76 12.13
N VAL A 133 5.16 -1.64 10.96
CA VAL A 133 5.14 -0.42 10.12
C VAL A 133 6.56 0.05 9.76
N ARG A 134 7.49 -0.89 9.57
CA ARG A 134 8.73 -0.59 8.83
C ARG A 134 8.42 -0.40 7.34
N ILE A 135 7.36 -1.06 6.88
CA ILE A 135 6.83 -0.97 5.53
C ILE A 135 5.32 -0.82 5.57
N TRP A 136 4.83 0.17 4.84
CA TRP A 136 3.44 0.21 4.41
C TRP A 136 3.24 -0.78 3.27
N TRP A 137 2.57 -1.89 3.55
CA TRP A 137 2.08 -2.75 2.48
C TRP A 137 0.80 -2.15 1.94
N THR A 138 0.85 -1.64 0.71
CA THR A 138 -0.29 -1.00 0.04
C THR A 138 -0.72 -1.85 -1.13
N THR A 139 -1.97 -2.29 -1.13
CA THR A 139 -2.49 -3.15 -2.19
C THR A 139 -3.38 -2.35 -3.12
N PHE A 140 -3.01 -2.28 -4.40
CA PHE A 140 -3.88 -1.80 -5.46
C PHE A 140 -4.58 -3.01 -6.09
N ILE A 141 -5.90 -3.09 -5.91
CA ILE A 141 -6.71 -4.00 -6.71
C ILE A 141 -6.86 -3.35 -8.07
N VAL A 142 -6.23 -3.97 -9.07
CA VAL A 142 -6.19 -3.47 -10.45
C VAL A 142 -7.22 -4.14 -11.35
N GLN A 143 -7.78 -5.28 -10.95
CA GLN A 143 -8.80 -5.98 -11.72
C GLN A 143 -9.80 -6.68 -10.78
N ASP A 144 -11.07 -6.66 -11.17
CA ASP A 144 -12.16 -7.42 -10.55
C ASP A 144 -12.02 -8.93 -10.85
N ALA A 145 -12.95 -9.75 -10.33
CA ALA A 145 -12.90 -11.21 -10.51
C ALA A 145 -13.06 -11.69 -11.98
N ASN A 146 -13.47 -10.80 -12.89
CA ASN A 146 -13.64 -11.06 -14.31
C ASN A 146 -12.52 -10.42 -15.17
N GLY A 147 -11.48 -9.86 -14.54
CA GLY A 147 -10.40 -9.16 -15.23
C GLY A 147 -10.80 -7.78 -15.75
N GLN A 148 -11.90 -7.20 -15.24
CA GLN A 148 -12.42 -5.88 -15.59
C GLN A 148 -12.00 -4.83 -14.56
N LEU A 149 -12.45 -3.59 -14.77
CA LEU A 149 -12.20 -2.49 -13.85
C LEU A 149 -12.70 -2.82 -12.43
N PRO A 150 -11.87 -2.61 -11.40
CA PRO A 150 -12.24 -2.87 -10.02
C PRO A 150 -13.15 -1.76 -9.48
N THR A 151 -13.89 -2.09 -8.42
CA THR A 151 -14.80 -1.19 -7.70
C THR A 151 -14.52 -1.22 -6.20
N GLN A 152 -15.19 -0.34 -5.44
CA GLN A 152 -15.14 -0.39 -3.98
C GLN A 152 -15.58 -1.76 -3.41
N ALA A 153 -16.59 -2.37 -4.02
CA ALA A 153 -17.07 -3.68 -3.57
C ALA A 153 -15.99 -4.77 -3.70
N ASP A 154 -15.07 -4.61 -4.66
CA ASP A 154 -13.95 -5.53 -4.84
C ASP A 154 -12.95 -5.41 -3.70
N VAL A 155 -12.49 -4.20 -3.37
CA VAL A 155 -11.57 -4.00 -2.24
C VAL A 155 -12.22 -4.36 -0.90
N GLN A 156 -13.53 -4.16 -0.73
CA GLN A 156 -14.27 -4.65 0.44
C GLN A 156 -14.32 -6.17 0.50
N THR A 157 -14.53 -6.83 -0.64
CA THR A 157 -14.51 -8.29 -0.72
C THR A 157 -13.13 -8.82 -0.37
N TRP A 158 -12.07 -8.21 -0.91
CA TRP A 158 -10.68 -8.56 -0.60
C TRP A 158 -10.39 -8.40 0.90
N PHE A 159 -10.76 -7.26 1.49
CA PHE A 159 -10.59 -6.99 2.91
C PHE A 159 -11.32 -8.01 3.80
N ASN A 160 -12.53 -8.43 3.42
CA ASN A 160 -13.29 -9.42 4.17
C ASN A 160 -12.67 -10.83 4.09
N GLN A 161 -11.96 -11.14 3.01
CA GLN A 161 -11.27 -12.43 2.81
C GLN A 161 -9.90 -12.46 3.49
N HIS A 162 -9.13 -11.38 3.35
CA HIS A 162 -7.76 -11.23 3.83
C HIS A 162 -7.69 -10.06 4.81
N HIS A 163 -8.39 -10.20 5.94
CA HIS A 163 -8.56 -9.10 6.88
C HIS A 163 -7.24 -8.73 7.55
N ASP A 164 -6.73 -7.56 7.20
CA ASP A 164 -5.61 -6.90 7.87
C ASP A 164 -5.84 -5.38 7.88
N PRO A 165 -6.16 -4.77 9.04
CA PRO A 165 -6.47 -3.35 9.14
C PRO A 165 -5.25 -2.44 8.92
N LEU A 166 -4.02 -2.98 8.86
CA LEU A 166 -2.81 -2.20 8.57
C LEU A 166 -2.52 -2.03 7.08
N ILE A 167 -3.29 -2.70 6.21
CA ILE A 167 -3.11 -2.68 4.75
C ILE A 167 -4.15 -1.75 4.12
N PRO A 168 -3.74 -0.60 3.56
CA PRO A 168 -4.60 0.17 2.67
C PRO A 168 -4.86 -0.61 1.38
N LEU A 169 -6.14 -0.75 1.02
CA LEU A 169 -6.60 -1.41 -0.20
C LEU A 169 -7.21 -0.38 -1.14
N PHE A 170 -6.58 -0.14 -2.28
CA PHE A 170 -6.97 0.91 -3.22
C PHE A 170 -7.56 0.35 -4.51
N VAL A 171 -8.61 1.01 -5.00
CA VAL A 171 -9.24 0.71 -6.28
C VAL A 171 -8.51 1.45 -7.41
N ASP A 172 -7.89 0.73 -8.36
CA ASP A 172 -7.36 1.33 -9.60
C ASP A 172 -8.46 1.48 -10.67
N ALA A 173 -9.48 2.28 -10.36
CA ALA A 173 -10.71 2.42 -11.14
C ALA A 173 -10.48 2.93 -12.58
N GLU A 174 -9.40 3.67 -12.80
CA GLU A 174 -9.02 4.25 -14.10
C GLU A 174 -7.85 3.51 -14.77
N GLN A 175 -7.38 2.39 -14.19
CA GLN A 175 -6.21 1.62 -14.66
C GLN A 175 -4.92 2.44 -14.70
N LYS A 176 -4.83 3.55 -13.97
CA LYS A 176 -3.67 4.45 -14.03
C LYS A 176 -2.44 3.76 -13.45
N VAL A 177 -2.61 3.03 -12.34
CA VAL A 177 -1.53 2.30 -11.68
C VAL A 177 -1.11 1.10 -12.53
N LEU A 178 -2.07 0.30 -13.01
CA LEU A 178 -1.77 -0.85 -13.87
C LEU A 178 -1.10 -0.45 -15.18
N ASN A 179 -1.57 0.60 -15.85
CA ASN A 179 -0.97 1.05 -17.11
C ASN A 179 0.45 1.60 -16.92
N ALA A 180 0.72 2.28 -15.80
CA ALA A 180 2.03 2.88 -15.54
C ALA A 180 3.05 1.88 -14.96
N TYR A 181 2.60 0.98 -14.08
CA TYR A 181 3.46 0.16 -13.22
C TYR A 181 3.21 -1.35 -13.35
N GLY A 182 2.26 -1.77 -14.18
CA GLY A 182 1.95 -3.18 -14.40
C GLY A 182 3.10 -4.01 -14.97
N SER A 183 2.97 -5.32 -14.79
CA SER A 183 3.82 -6.37 -15.36
C SER A 183 2.94 -7.47 -15.96
N ASP A 184 3.55 -8.47 -16.61
CA ASP A 184 2.85 -9.59 -17.24
C ASP A 184 2.35 -10.65 -16.24
N SER A 185 2.56 -10.43 -14.94
CA SER A 185 2.21 -11.37 -13.87
C SER A 185 1.73 -10.66 -12.62
N PHE A 186 0.77 -11.27 -11.93
CA PHE A 186 0.32 -10.87 -10.59
C PHE A 186 0.64 -11.97 -9.55
N PRO A 187 0.90 -11.60 -8.29
CA PRO A 187 1.03 -10.22 -7.81
C PRO A 187 2.32 -9.58 -8.34
N HIS A 188 2.31 -8.25 -8.49
CA HIS A 188 3.49 -7.50 -8.88
C HIS A 188 3.86 -6.51 -7.78
N PHE A 189 5.07 -6.65 -7.25
CA PHE A 189 5.59 -5.83 -6.17
C PHE A 189 6.68 -4.89 -6.66
N PHE A 190 6.61 -3.64 -6.22
CA PHE A 190 7.73 -2.70 -6.31
C PHE A 190 7.85 -1.90 -5.02
N LEU A 191 9.05 -1.38 -4.76
CA LEU A 191 9.37 -0.65 -3.54
C LEU A 191 9.31 0.85 -3.80
N MET A 192 8.69 1.58 -2.88
CA MET A 192 8.76 3.04 -2.81
C MET A 192 9.53 3.47 -1.56
N THR A 193 10.26 4.57 -1.68
CA THR A 193 10.91 5.25 -0.55
C THR A 193 9.87 5.96 0.32
N PRO A 194 10.24 6.40 1.53
CA PRO A 194 9.33 7.13 2.41
C PRO A 194 8.79 8.46 1.85
N GLU A 195 9.45 9.04 0.85
CA GLU A 195 9.00 10.23 0.11
C GLU A 195 8.12 9.88 -1.11
N LEU A 196 7.67 8.63 -1.21
CA LEU A 196 6.88 8.08 -2.31
C LEU A 196 7.58 8.18 -3.68
N LYS A 197 8.89 7.95 -3.70
CA LYS A 197 9.69 7.82 -4.92
C LYS A 197 10.00 6.36 -5.17
N LEU A 198 10.13 5.97 -6.44
CA LEU A 198 10.43 4.58 -6.78
C LEU A 198 11.79 4.19 -6.20
N GLY A 199 11.82 3.27 -5.23
CA GLY A 199 13.03 2.76 -4.60
C GLY A 199 13.60 1.56 -5.37
N TYR A 200 12.70 0.72 -5.89
CA TYR A 200 13.08 -0.41 -6.73
C TYR A 200 11.90 -0.85 -7.60
N PHE A 201 12.18 -1.20 -8.86
CA PHE A 201 11.21 -1.77 -9.78
C PHE A 201 11.79 -3.02 -10.45
N PRO A 202 11.17 -4.21 -10.31
CA PRO A 202 11.69 -5.45 -10.88
C PRO A 202 11.90 -5.35 -12.40
N GLN A 203 13.08 -5.75 -12.87
CA GLN A 203 13.36 -5.83 -14.30
C GLN A 203 12.94 -7.19 -14.88
N PRO A 204 12.63 -7.26 -16.19
CA PRO A 204 12.35 -8.52 -16.85
C PRO A 204 13.48 -9.54 -16.62
N GLY A 205 13.11 -10.71 -16.08
CA GLY A 205 14.03 -11.81 -15.80
C GLY A 205 14.73 -11.78 -14.43
N GLU A 206 14.46 -10.79 -13.57
CA GLU A 206 15.00 -10.78 -12.20
C GLU A 206 14.30 -11.78 -11.27
N SER A 207 13.03 -12.11 -11.53
CA SER A 207 12.31 -13.15 -10.80
C SER A 207 12.93 -14.53 -11.09
N THR A 208 13.27 -15.25 -10.02
CA THR A 208 13.83 -16.62 -10.10
C THR A 208 13.02 -17.57 -9.23
N ASN A 209 13.24 -18.88 -9.34
CA ASN A 209 12.58 -19.85 -8.45
C ASN A 209 12.95 -19.65 -6.97
N ALA A 210 14.15 -19.11 -6.68
CA ALA A 210 14.60 -18.85 -5.32
C ALA A 210 14.13 -17.50 -4.77
N ASN A 211 13.80 -16.56 -5.67
CA ASN A 211 13.30 -15.23 -5.33
C ASN A 211 12.29 -14.80 -6.40
N PRO A 212 11.05 -15.30 -6.35
CA PRO A 212 10.02 -14.97 -7.34
C PRO A 212 9.56 -13.51 -7.24
N TYR A 213 9.76 -12.87 -6.09
CA TYR A 213 9.35 -11.50 -5.79
C TYR A 213 10.55 -10.64 -5.36
N PRO A 214 11.38 -10.18 -6.32
CA PRO A 214 12.62 -9.47 -6.02
C PRO A 214 12.48 -8.28 -5.06
N ALA A 215 11.39 -7.51 -5.16
CA ALA A 215 11.13 -6.40 -4.24
C ALA A 215 10.98 -6.87 -2.79
N LEU A 216 10.32 -8.01 -2.55
CA LEU A 216 10.20 -8.60 -1.21
C LEU A 216 11.55 -9.14 -0.73
N GLY A 217 12.37 -9.71 -1.63
CA GLY A 217 13.73 -10.12 -1.29
C GLY A 217 14.63 -8.95 -0.84
N LEU A 218 14.47 -7.77 -1.46
CA LEU A 218 15.17 -6.56 -1.01
C LEU A 218 14.69 -6.11 0.36
N VAL A 219 13.38 -6.07 0.58
CA VAL A 219 12.80 -5.78 1.89
C VAL A 219 13.38 -6.72 2.95
N ASP A 220 13.34 -8.02 2.67
CA ASP A 220 13.72 -9.05 3.64
C ASP A 220 15.19 -8.89 4.06
N THR A 221 16.07 -8.58 3.12
CA THR A 221 17.52 -8.59 3.34
C THR A 221 18.16 -7.23 3.61
N GLN A 222 17.52 -6.12 3.25
CA GLN A 222 18.16 -4.79 3.25
C GLN A 222 17.47 -3.74 4.12
N LEU A 223 16.18 -3.92 4.43
CA LEU A 223 15.49 -3.03 5.36
C LEU A 223 15.58 -3.64 6.76
N ASN A 224 16.38 -3.01 7.63
CA ASN A 224 16.41 -3.32 9.06
C ASN A 224 15.50 -2.37 9.82
#